data_AF-A0AAD7XM49-F1
#
_entry.id   AF-A0AAD7XM49-F1
#
_cell.length_a   1.000
_cell.length_b   1.000
_cell.length_c   1.000
_cell.angle_alpha   90.00
_cell.angle_beta   90.00
_cell.angle_gamma   90.00
#
_symmetry.space_group_name_H-M   'P 1'
#
loop_
_entity.id
_entity.type
_entity.pdbx_description
1 polymer ?
#
loop_
_entity_poly.entity_id
_entity_poly.type
_entity_poly.pdbx_seq_one_letter_code
_entity_poly.pdbx_strand_id
1 'polypeptide(L)'
;MKDYYLRTGQQVDANRWVVRACGAGYEVMRLPGGHREFLTFDTSRADILLRAGRHPNICGLRAVVRVDGVPCLITDFPEPREPREVAAGLAHLFDRGIFPTAQSRLRRVVVLDVVPEEESRRRWDAMGVAPTMIPSKAEPWDEAVFKGNVGVVLRREDLVRESLELGADRAIGLNNLATILEGRGQLREAKELYEEAIGIRPHPEFVRNLTCLLNGMSLLQSAKGEYESALLLRRKCLDLERRHGLPVGASLNNLGLLFAAQGRFEEAIPFCREAMAENPKMESRIETTASLLLHLGRAKEAFDLRPSLHPEALGAALAEEGDYEKAADVYTNALRENESPRLLHALALLFRRAGRDDDARPLLERALEIKRSPIVTPDHTPSK
;
A
#
# COMPACT_ATOMS: atom_id res chain seq x y z
N MET A 1 -12.45 -18.25 -57.21
CA MET A 1 -11.45 -18.53 -56.15
C MET A 1 -10.07 -18.34 -56.76
N LYS A 2 -9.27 -17.44 -56.22
CA LYS A 2 -7.86 -17.31 -56.62
C LYS A 2 -7.03 -17.25 -55.34
N ASP A 3 -6.31 -18.33 -55.09
CA ASP A 3 -5.25 -18.39 -54.09
C ASP A 3 -4.03 -17.66 -54.66
N TYR A 4 -3.38 -16.82 -53.84
CA TYR A 4 -2.11 -16.21 -54.16
C TYR A 4 -1.03 -16.75 -53.23
N TYR A 5 -0.10 -17.52 -53.79
CA TYR A 5 1.17 -17.87 -53.16
C TYR A 5 2.21 -16.82 -53.56
N LEU A 6 2.92 -16.24 -52.58
CA LEU A 6 4.08 -15.39 -52.83
C LEU A 6 5.37 -16.12 -52.48
N ARG A 7 6.16 -16.34 -53.53
CA ARG A 7 7.55 -16.83 -53.54
C ARG A 7 8.50 -15.73 -53.03
N THR A 8 9.57 -16.17 -52.39
CA THR A 8 10.65 -15.34 -51.87
C THR A 8 11.41 -14.59 -52.96
N GLY A 9 11.80 -13.35 -52.66
CA GLY A 9 12.88 -12.63 -53.36
C GLY A 9 12.47 -11.74 -54.53
N GLN A 10 11.86 -10.58 -54.26
CA GLN A 10 12.16 -9.33 -54.97
C GLN A 10 11.54 -8.15 -54.21
N GLN A 11 12.27 -7.03 -54.23
CA GLN A 11 12.03 -5.80 -53.49
C GLN A 11 10.71 -5.16 -53.93
N VAL A 12 9.74 -5.07 -53.01
CA VAL A 12 8.55 -4.24 -53.16
C VAL A 12 8.73 -3.06 -52.21
N ASP A 13 9.03 -1.89 -52.77
CA ASP A 13 9.09 -0.66 -52.01
C ASP A 13 7.93 0.23 -52.41
N ALA A 14 6.94 0.34 -51.52
CA ALA A 14 6.38 1.60 -51.04
C ALA A 14 5.16 1.33 -50.12
N ASN A 15 5.43 1.14 -48.82
CA ASN A 15 4.75 1.82 -47.67
C ASN A 15 4.81 0.98 -46.37
N ARG A 16 5.64 1.26 -45.35
CA ARG A 16 6.83 2.11 -45.20
C ARG A 16 7.49 1.77 -43.84
N TRP A 17 8.09 0.58 -43.74
CA TRP A 17 8.89 0.17 -42.58
C TRP A 17 10.09 -0.63 -43.06
N VAL A 18 11.29 -0.28 -42.56
CA VAL A 18 12.51 -1.08 -42.79
C VAL A 18 12.90 -1.69 -41.45
N VAL A 19 12.89 -3.01 -41.38
CA VAL A 19 13.37 -3.78 -40.22
C VAL A 19 14.74 -4.34 -40.58
N ARG A 20 15.77 -3.90 -39.87
CA ARG A 20 17.16 -4.36 -40.08
C ARG A 20 17.65 -5.08 -38.83
N ALA A 21 18.22 -6.27 -39.01
CA ALA A 21 18.87 -7.01 -37.93
C ALA A 21 20.27 -6.44 -37.67
N CYS A 22 20.56 -6.06 -36.42
CA CYS A 22 21.85 -5.52 -35.99
C CYS A 22 22.24 -6.17 -34.65
N GLY A 23 23.11 -7.19 -34.68
CA GLY A 23 23.58 -7.87 -33.46
C GLY A 23 22.45 -8.54 -32.67
N ALA A 24 22.34 -8.27 -31.37
CA ALA A 24 21.34 -8.85 -30.46
C ALA A 24 19.96 -8.15 -30.48
N GLY A 25 19.69 -7.32 -31.50
CA GLY A 25 18.44 -6.57 -31.62
C GLY A 25 18.10 -6.16 -33.06
N TYR A 26 16.96 -5.49 -33.21
CA TYR A 26 16.41 -5.07 -34.50
C TYR A 26 16.20 -3.56 -34.51
N GLU A 27 16.60 -2.92 -35.60
CA GLU A 27 16.27 -1.53 -35.92
C GLU A 27 14.97 -1.51 -36.73
N VAL A 28 13.94 -0.84 -36.21
CA VAL A 28 12.70 -0.58 -36.95
C VAL A 28 12.66 0.90 -37.27
N MET A 29 12.78 1.23 -38.56
CA MET A 29 12.82 2.62 -39.05
C MET A 29 11.56 2.97 -39.83
N ARG A 30 10.96 4.10 -39.46
CA ARG A 30 9.95 4.83 -40.25
C ARG A 30 10.58 6.11 -40.80
N LEU A 31 10.56 6.29 -42.11
CA LEU A 31 11.03 7.51 -42.78
C LEU A 31 9.83 8.36 -43.25
N PRO A 32 9.76 9.69 -43.02
CA PRO A 32 10.46 10.57 -42.07
C PRO A 32 9.51 11.11 -40.97
N GLY A 33 10.00 11.18 -39.72
CA GLY A 33 9.25 11.70 -38.57
C GLY A 33 9.73 11.16 -37.21
N GLY A 34 11.04 10.95 -37.07
CA GLY A 34 11.83 10.80 -35.85
C GLY A 34 11.17 10.42 -34.53
N HIS A 35 10.91 9.13 -34.30
CA HIS A 35 11.03 8.54 -32.97
C HIS A 35 11.72 7.17 -33.10
N ARG A 36 12.78 6.97 -32.33
CA ARG A 36 13.60 5.75 -32.26
C ARG A 36 13.34 5.10 -30.92
N GLU A 37 12.67 3.95 -30.89
CA GLU A 37 12.50 3.17 -29.66
C GLU A 37 13.12 1.80 -29.85
N PHE A 38 14.02 1.44 -28.93
CA PHE A 38 14.67 0.15 -28.85
C PHE A 38 13.90 -0.68 -27.83
N LEU A 39 13.34 -1.82 -28.25
CA LEU A 39 12.67 -2.75 -27.35
C LEU A 39 13.26 -4.14 -27.55
N THR A 40 13.94 -4.64 -26.52
CA THR A 40 14.41 -6.02 -26.40
C THR A 40 13.71 -6.64 -25.20
N PHE A 41 12.88 -7.65 -25.44
CA PHE A 41 12.25 -8.43 -24.38
C PHE A 41 12.27 -9.92 -24.74
N ASP A 42 12.71 -10.72 -23.78
CA ASP A 42 12.72 -12.19 -23.83
C ASP A 42 11.60 -12.69 -22.91
N THR A 43 10.56 -13.32 -23.45
CA THR A 43 9.60 -14.13 -22.68
C THR A 43 8.75 -15.06 -23.57
N SER A 44 8.26 -16.14 -22.96
CA SER A 44 7.82 -17.38 -23.62
C SER A 44 6.35 -17.43 -24.11
N ARG A 45 5.54 -16.35 -24.00
CA ARG A 45 4.10 -16.35 -24.36
C ARG A 45 3.55 -14.97 -24.81
N ALA A 46 2.84 -14.92 -25.95
CA ALA A 46 2.31 -13.67 -26.53
C ALA A 46 0.77 -13.67 -26.71
N ASP A 47 0.13 -12.55 -26.41
CA ASP A 47 -1.27 -12.21 -26.68
C ASP A 47 -1.34 -11.05 -27.69
N ILE A 48 -2.16 -11.18 -28.74
CA ILE A 48 -2.36 -10.10 -29.73
C ILE A 48 -3.70 -9.43 -29.45
N LEU A 49 -3.68 -8.13 -29.15
CA LEU A 49 -4.87 -7.31 -28.98
C LEU A 49 -5.03 -6.38 -30.18
N LEU A 50 -6.10 -6.53 -30.93
CA LEU A 50 -6.43 -5.71 -32.09
C LEU A 50 -7.58 -4.82 -31.73
N ARG A 51 -7.50 -3.53 -32.05
CA ARG A 51 -8.55 -2.59 -31.73
C ARG A 51 -8.96 -1.85 -32.99
N ALA A 52 -10.24 -1.92 -33.33
CA ALA A 52 -10.82 -1.37 -34.53
C ALA A 52 -11.69 -0.18 -34.20
N GLY A 53 -11.45 0.99 -34.79
CA GLY A 53 -12.25 2.14 -34.39
C GLY A 53 -12.35 3.31 -35.33
N ARG A 54 -13.45 4.05 -35.16
CA ARG A 54 -13.60 5.41 -35.64
C ARG A 54 -13.47 6.35 -34.45
N HIS A 55 -12.25 6.81 -34.19
CA HIS A 55 -11.99 7.93 -33.28
C HIS A 55 -12.03 9.23 -34.10
N PRO A 56 -12.48 10.38 -33.56
CA PRO A 56 -12.49 11.65 -34.29
C PRO A 56 -11.11 12.06 -34.85
N ASN A 57 -10.02 11.58 -34.25
CA ASN A 57 -8.64 11.82 -34.70
C ASN A 57 -7.91 10.59 -35.29
N ILE A 58 -8.54 9.40 -35.31
CA ILE A 58 -7.96 8.18 -35.89
C ILE A 58 -9.06 7.50 -36.73
N CYS A 59 -9.05 7.75 -38.03
CA CYS A 59 -9.77 6.92 -38.99
C CYS A 59 -8.89 5.70 -39.28
N GLY A 60 -8.98 4.61 -38.51
CA GLY A 60 -8.10 3.45 -38.71
C GLY A 60 -8.19 2.35 -37.65
N LEU A 61 -7.47 1.25 -37.87
CA LEU A 61 -7.33 0.12 -36.93
C LEU A 61 -6.00 0.27 -36.15
N ARG A 62 -5.95 0.06 -34.84
CA ARG A 62 -4.70 0.04 -34.05
C ARG A 62 -4.50 -1.35 -33.43
N ALA A 63 -3.35 -1.95 -33.65
CA ALA A 63 -2.96 -3.22 -33.05
C ALA A 63 -1.97 -3.00 -31.91
N VAL A 64 -2.21 -3.66 -30.79
CA VAL A 64 -1.34 -3.70 -29.61
C VAL A 64 -0.98 -5.16 -29.33
N VAL A 65 0.27 -5.53 -29.51
CA VAL A 65 0.76 -6.85 -29.14
C VAL A 65 1.28 -6.78 -27.71
N ARG A 66 0.91 -7.77 -26.89
CA ARG A 66 1.40 -7.91 -25.52
C ARG A 66 2.11 -9.24 -25.34
N VAL A 67 3.19 -9.25 -24.58
CA VAL A 67 3.88 -10.47 -24.16
C VAL A 67 3.86 -10.47 -22.64
N ASP A 68 3.29 -11.52 -22.05
CA ASP A 68 2.99 -11.61 -20.60
C ASP A 68 2.31 -10.36 -20.00
N GLY A 69 1.38 -9.76 -20.76
CA GLY A 69 0.61 -8.59 -20.36
C GLY A 69 1.31 -7.24 -20.58
N VAL A 70 2.59 -7.24 -20.92
CA VAL A 70 3.38 -6.04 -21.23
C VAL A 70 3.20 -5.67 -22.71
N PRO A 71 2.79 -4.43 -23.05
CA PRO A 71 2.72 -3.98 -24.44
C PRO A 71 4.13 -3.93 -25.05
N CYS A 72 4.32 -4.64 -26.16
CA CYS A 72 5.61 -4.79 -26.83
C CYS A 72 5.61 -4.22 -28.26
N LEU A 73 4.45 -4.09 -28.89
CA LEU A 73 4.29 -3.45 -30.19
C LEU A 73 2.95 -2.72 -30.23
N ILE A 74 2.97 -1.45 -30.66
CA ILE A 74 1.77 -0.67 -30.95
C ILE A 74 1.90 -0.18 -32.39
N THR A 75 0.93 -0.50 -33.24
CA THR A 75 0.93 -0.09 -34.64
C THR A 75 -0.44 0.39 -35.09
N ASP A 76 -0.44 1.44 -35.90
CA ASP A 76 -1.64 2.07 -36.45
C ASP A 76 -1.77 1.74 -37.94
N PHE A 77 -2.98 1.35 -38.34
CA PHE A 77 -3.40 1.09 -39.71
C PHE A 77 -4.39 2.19 -40.11
N PRO A 78 -3.91 3.26 -40.76
CA PRO A 78 -4.73 4.44 -41.10
C PRO A 78 -5.74 4.18 -42.24
N GLU A 79 -5.68 3.01 -42.88
CA GLU A 79 -6.66 2.59 -43.88
C GLU A 79 -7.71 1.67 -43.23
N PRO A 80 -8.98 1.73 -43.66
CA PRO A 80 -10.01 0.82 -43.17
C PRO A 80 -9.63 -0.61 -43.55
N ARG A 81 -9.28 -1.43 -42.55
CA ARG A 81 -8.99 -2.85 -42.69
C ARG A 81 -9.91 -3.64 -41.77
N GLU A 82 -10.33 -4.81 -42.22
CA GLU A 82 -11.11 -5.71 -41.38
C GLU A 82 -10.24 -6.19 -40.21
N PRO A 83 -10.70 -6.06 -38.95
CA PRO A 83 -9.88 -6.38 -37.78
C PRO A 83 -9.42 -7.84 -37.77
N ARG A 84 -10.24 -8.73 -38.32
CA ARG A 84 -9.96 -10.17 -38.48
C ARG A 84 -8.83 -10.44 -39.48
N GLU A 85 -8.68 -9.62 -40.51
CA GLU A 85 -7.61 -9.77 -41.51
C GLU A 85 -6.26 -9.33 -40.94
N VAL A 86 -6.25 -8.21 -40.20
CA VAL A 86 -5.06 -7.77 -39.47
C VAL A 86 -4.71 -8.76 -38.36
N ALA A 87 -5.70 -9.40 -37.74
CA ALA A 87 -5.51 -10.50 -36.80
C ALA A 87 -4.79 -11.68 -37.42
N ALA A 88 -5.32 -12.17 -38.53
CA ALA A 88 -4.75 -13.30 -39.25
C ALA A 88 -3.34 -12.97 -39.74
N GLY A 89 -3.10 -11.76 -40.22
CA GLY A 89 -1.78 -11.29 -40.65
C GLY A 89 -0.76 -11.26 -39.51
N LEU A 90 -1.08 -10.64 -38.37
CA LEU A 90 -0.17 -10.60 -37.23
C LEU A 90 0.05 -11.99 -36.63
N ALA A 91 -1.00 -12.81 -36.52
CA ALA A 91 -0.88 -14.20 -36.10
C ALA A 91 0.05 -15.00 -37.02
N HIS A 92 -0.08 -14.84 -38.33
CA HIS A 92 0.79 -15.49 -39.31
C HIS A 92 2.26 -15.06 -39.21
N LEU A 93 2.52 -13.78 -38.91
CA LEU A 93 3.88 -13.28 -38.69
C LEU A 93 4.51 -13.86 -37.40
N PHE A 94 3.70 -14.07 -36.37
CA PHE A 94 4.10 -14.76 -35.14
C PHE A 94 4.41 -16.25 -35.40
N ASP A 95 3.52 -16.97 -36.09
CA ASP A 95 3.73 -18.38 -36.43
C ASP A 95 4.96 -18.63 -37.30
N ARG A 96 5.38 -17.63 -38.09
CA ARG A 96 6.60 -17.69 -38.92
C ARG A 96 7.89 -17.28 -38.21
N GLY A 97 7.84 -16.94 -36.92
CA GLY A 97 9.03 -16.60 -36.13
C GLY A 97 9.72 -15.31 -36.60
N ILE A 98 8.99 -14.41 -37.28
CA ILE A 98 9.53 -13.13 -37.74
C ILE A 98 9.80 -12.19 -36.55
N PHE A 99 9.11 -12.42 -35.42
CA PHE A 99 9.43 -11.78 -34.15
C PHE A 99 10.54 -12.58 -33.43
N PRO A 100 11.73 -12.02 -33.23
CA PRO A 100 12.96 -12.79 -32.99
C PRO A 100 13.08 -13.38 -31.59
N THR A 101 12.33 -12.83 -30.62
CA THR A 101 12.26 -13.36 -29.26
C THR A 101 11.08 -14.33 -29.06
N ALA A 102 10.31 -14.61 -30.12
CA ALA A 102 9.19 -15.52 -30.08
C ALA A 102 9.57 -16.93 -30.55
N GLN A 103 10.09 -17.76 -29.64
CA GLN A 103 9.72 -19.19 -29.65
C GLN A 103 8.27 -19.39 -29.14
N SER A 104 7.52 -18.32 -28.96
CA SER A 104 6.22 -18.29 -28.30
C SER A 104 5.10 -18.71 -29.25
N ARG A 105 4.22 -19.59 -28.75
CA ARG A 105 2.94 -19.89 -29.39
C ARG A 105 1.96 -18.77 -29.08
N LEU A 106 1.30 -18.24 -30.11
CA LEU A 106 0.21 -17.29 -29.97
C LEU A 106 -0.88 -17.87 -29.07
N ARG A 107 -1.22 -17.19 -27.97
CA ARG A 107 -2.19 -17.70 -27.00
C ARG A 107 -3.61 -17.29 -27.34
N ARG A 108 -3.83 -16.01 -27.63
CA ARG A 108 -5.16 -15.47 -27.96
C ARG A 108 -5.03 -14.25 -28.86
N VAL A 109 -5.99 -14.10 -29.77
CA VAL A 109 -6.24 -12.84 -30.48
C VAL A 109 -7.55 -12.26 -29.99
N VAL A 110 -7.52 -11.01 -29.53
CA VAL A 110 -8.71 -10.30 -29.04
C VAL A 110 -8.94 -9.09 -29.94
N VAL A 111 -10.13 -9.01 -30.54
CA VAL A 111 -10.55 -7.85 -31.34
C VAL A 111 -11.48 -6.99 -30.49
N LEU A 112 -11.15 -5.72 -30.32
CA LEU A 112 -11.95 -4.74 -29.57
C LEU A 112 -12.48 -3.68 -30.53
N ASP A 113 -13.80 -3.56 -30.63
CA ASP A 113 -14.43 -2.46 -31.34
C ASP A 113 -14.44 -1.22 -30.45
N VAL A 114 -13.95 -0.11 -30.98
CA VAL A 114 -14.03 1.21 -30.37
C VAL A 114 -15.48 1.66 -30.41
N VAL A 115 -16.11 1.66 -29.24
CA VAL A 115 -17.49 2.12 -29.05
C VAL A 115 -17.51 3.67 -29.04
N PRO A 116 -18.41 4.32 -29.81
CA PRO A 116 -18.56 5.78 -29.77
C PRO A 116 -18.84 6.29 -28.35
N GLU A 117 -18.35 7.49 -28.01
CA GLU A 117 -18.41 8.06 -26.65
C GLU A 117 -19.84 8.07 -26.05
N GLU A 118 -20.85 8.43 -26.85
CA GLU A 118 -22.25 8.43 -26.41
C GLU A 118 -22.76 7.03 -26.05
N GLU A 119 -22.36 6.01 -26.80
CA GLU A 119 -22.77 4.63 -26.50
C GLU A 119 -21.99 4.06 -25.32
N SER A 120 -20.71 4.41 -25.18
CA SER A 120 -19.95 4.13 -23.97
C SER A 120 -20.63 4.74 -22.74
N ARG A 121 -20.99 6.03 -22.78
CA ARG A 121 -21.73 6.70 -21.68
C ARG A 121 -23.05 6.01 -21.36
N ARG A 122 -23.86 5.64 -22.37
CA ARG A 122 -25.11 4.88 -22.15
C ARG A 122 -24.90 3.52 -21.50
N ARG A 123 -23.88 2.77 -21.93
CA ARG A 123 -23.52 1.48 -21.33
C ARG A 123 -23.11 1.67 -19.87
N TRP A 124 -22.47 2.78 -19.54
CA TRP A 124 -21.97 3.06 -18.20
C TRP A 124 -23.07 3.60 -17.26
N ASP A 125 -23.99 4.42 -17.78
CA ASP A 125 -25.23 4.81 -17.08
C ASP A 125 -26.07 3.57 -16.72
N ALA A 126 -26.16 2.61 -17.65
CA ALA A 126 -26.86 1.34 -17.41
C ALA A 126 -26.21 0.47 -16.30
N MET A 127 -24.93 0.68 -16.00
CA MET A 127 -24.23 0.03 -14.90
C MET A 127 -24.40 0.77 -13.56
N GLY A 128 -25.13 1.89 -13.53
CA GLY A 128 -25.37 2.69 -12.33
C GLY A 128 -24.18 3.54 -11.90
N VAL A 129 -23.24 3.82 -12.80
CA VAL A 129 -22.06 4.66 -12.53
C VAL A 129 -22.48 6.13 -12.62
N ALA A 130 -22.20 6.91 -11.57
CA ALA A 130 -22.52 8.34 -11.58
C ALA A 130 -21.75 9.08 -12.70
N PRO A 131 -22.37 10.04 -13.42
CA PRO A 131 -21.71 10.77 -14.50
C PRO A 131 -20.43 11.51 -14.08
N THR A 132 -20.29 11.87 -12.80
CA THR A 132 -19.09 12.48 -12.22
C THR A 132 -17.90 11.54 -12.12
N MET A 133 -18.15 10.23 -12.14
CA MET A 133 -17.12 9.20 -12.11
C MET A 133 -16.65 8.83 -13.52
N ILE A 134 -17.39 9.20 -14.57
CA ILE A 134 -17.04 8.93 -15.97
C ILE A 134 -15.95 9.93 -16.42
N PRO A 135 -14.76 9.49 -16.86
CA PRO A 135 -13.70 10.40 -17.28
C PRO A 135 -14.16 11.26 -18.46
N SER A 136 -13.90 12.56 -18.39
CA SER A 136 -14.29 13.54 -19.41
C SER A 136 -13.59 13.36 -20.77
N LYS A 137 -12.51 12.56 -20.79
CA LYS A 137 -11.79 12.11 -21.99
C LYS A 137 -11.59 10.60 -21.91
N ALA A 138 -12.66 9.84 -21.71
CA ALA A 138 -12.59 8.39 -21.82
C ALA A 138 -12.33 8.04 -23.29
N GLU A 139 -11.06 7.99 -23.67
CA GLU A 139 -10.74 7.33 -24.92
C GLU A 139 -11.14 5.84 -24.78
N PRO A 140 -11.62 5.20 -25.86
CA PRO A 140 -11.99 3.79 -25.89
C PRO A 140 -10.91 2.84 -25.34
N TRP A 141 -9.67 3.32 -25.22
CA TRP A 141 -8.52 2.57 -24.72
C TRP A 141 -8.48 2.40 -23.21
N ASP A 142 -9.17 3.27 -22.47
CA ASP A 142 -9.18 3.30 -21.00
C ASP A 142 -10.39 2.59 -20.40
N GLU A 143 -11.30 2.01 -21.20
CA GLU A 143 -12.45 1.26 -20.66
C GLU A 143 -11.99 0.11 -19.76
N ALA A 144 -10.89 -0.58 -20.11
CA ALA A 144 -10.31 -1.62 -19.27
C ALA A 144 -9.79 -1.05 -17.94
N VAL A 145 -9.05 0.06 -17.95
CA VAL A 145 -8.54 0.70 -16.73
C VAL A 145 -9.71 1.23 -15.88
N PHE A 146 -10.68 1.85 -16.53
CA PHE A 146 -11.89 2.39 -15.92
C PHE A 146 -12.74 1.30 -15.27
N LYS A 147 -13.06 0.22 -15.97
CA LYS A 147 -13.77 -0.95 -15.41
C LYS A 147 -13.01 -1.58 -14.26
N GLY A 148 -11.67 -1.62 -14.33
CA GLY A 148 -10.83 -2.06 -13.22
C GLY A 148 -11.03 -1.18 -11.99
N ASN A 149 -10.93 0.14 -12.16
CA ASN A 149 -11.04 1.11 -11.06
C ASN A 149 -12.47 1.19 -10.50
N VAL A 150 -13.48 1.26 -11.37
CA VAL A 150 -14.90 1.25 -11.00
C VAL A 150 -15.29 -0.07 -10.36
N GLY A 151 -14.76 -1.19 -10.86
CA GLY A 151 -14.94 -2.50 -10.25
C GLY A 151 -14.50 -2.51 -8.79
N VAL A 152 -13.36 -1.89 -8.47
CA VAL A 152 -12.92 -1.72 -7.07
C VAL A 152 -13.88 -0.82 -6.28
N VAL A 153 -14.20 0.36 -6.81
CA VAL A 153 -15.09 1.34 -6.12
C VAL A 153 -16.47 0.75 -5.83
N LEU A 154 -17.06 0.04 -6.79
CA LEU A 154 -18.37 -0.59 -6.68
C LEU A 154 -18.31 -2.00 -6.07
N ARG A 155 -17.11 -2.51 -5.75
CA ARG A 155 -16.86 -3.89 -5.29
C ARG A 155 -17.42 -4.97 -6.23
N ARG A 156 -17.38 -4.70 -7.54
CA ARG A 156 -17.83 -5.57 -8.63
C ARG A 156 -16.65 -6.32 -9.22
N GLU A 157 -16.50 -7.57 -8.79
CA GLU A 157 -15.46 -8.48 -9.26
C GLU A 157 -15.56 -8.78 -10.76
N ASP A 158 -16.78 -8.91 -11.27
CA ASP A 158 -17.05 -9.15 -12.69
C ASP A 158 -16.51 -8.03 -13.58
N LEU A 159 -16.60 -6.76 -13.15
CA LEU A 159 -16.02 -5.63 -13.87
C LEU A 159 -14.49 -5.66 -13.88
N VAL A 160 -13.86 -6.10 -12.79
CA VAL A 160 -12.39 -6.26 -12.75
C VAL A 160 -11.94 -7.44 -13.60
N ARG A 161 -12.71 -8.53 -13.64
CA ARG A 161 -12.43 -9.68 -14.53
C ARG A 161 -12.61 -9.30 -16.00
N GLU A 162 -13.67 -8.56 -16.33
CA GLU A 162 -13.90 -8.04 -17.68
C GLU A 162 -12.78 -7.08 -18.09
N SER A 163 -12.33 -6.21 -17.17
CA SER A 163 -11.16 -5.34 -17.38
C SER A 163 -9.91 -6.14 -17.79
N LEU A 164 -9.65 -7.26 -17.13
CA LEU A 164 -8.55 -8.17 -17.49
C LEU A 164 -8.75 -8.82 -18.87
N GLU A 165 -9.98 -9.22 -19.22
CA GLU A 165 -10.31 -9.78 -20.54
C GLU A 165 -10.15 -8.76 -21.68
N LEU A 166 -10.43 -7.48 -21.41
CA LEU A 166 -10.21 -6.34 -22.32
C LEU A 166 -8.72 -5.96 -22.43
N GLY A 167 -7.85 -6.66 -21.70
CA GLY A 167 -6.40 -6.46 -21.73
C GLY A 167 -5.93 -5.33 -20.82
N ALA A 168 -6.53 -5.11 -19.65
CA ALA A 168 -5.90 -4.30 -18.60
C ALA A 168 -4.54 -4.88 -18.21
N ASP A 169 -3.68 -4.05 -17.62
CA ASP A 169 -2.44 -4.51 -17.00
C ASP A 169 -2.76 -5.59 -15.95
N ARG A 170 -2.12 -6.76 -16.09
CA ARG A 170 -2.42 -7.92 -15.26
C ARG A 170 -2.11 -7.66 -13.78
N ALA A 171 -1.00 -6.96 -13.48
CA ALA A 171 -0.63 -6.68 -12.10
C ALA A 171 -1.64 -5.72 -11.45
N ILE A 172 -2.10 -4.69 -12.18
CA ILE A 172 -3.18 -3.80 -11.71
C ILE A 172 -4.48 -4.57 -11.48
N GLY A 173 -4.90 -5.41 -12.44
CA GLY A 173 -6.15 -6.16 -12.32
C GLY A 173 -6.13 -7.18 -11.18
N LEU A 174 -5.00 -7.86 -10.94
CA LEU A 174 -4.82 -8.76 -9.79
C LEU A 174 -4.85 -8.00 -8.46
N ASN A 175 -4.17 -6.86 -8.36
CA ASN A 175 -4.23 -5.99 -7.19
C ASN A 175 -5.67 -5.52 -6.91
N ASN A 176 -6.39 -5.11 -7.96
CA ASN A 176 -7.78 -4.66 -7.85
C ASN A 176 -8.72 -5.80 -7.40
N LEU A 177 -8.52 -7.00 -7.95
CA LEU A 177 -9.26 -8.19 -7.53
C LEU A 177 -8.98 -8.53 -6.06
N ALA A 178 -7.71 -8.47 -5.65
CA ALA A 178 -7.31 -8.67 -4.26
C ALA A 178 -8.01 -7.69 -3.31
N THR A 179 -8.11 -6.42 -3.67
CA THR A 179 -8.84 -5.41 -2.88
C THR A 179 -10.33 -5.74 -2.73
N ILE A 180 -10.97 -6.27 -3.77
CA ILE A 180 -12.37 -6.71 -3.68
C ILE A 180 -12.52 -7.92 -2.75
N LEU A 181 -11.64 -8.91 -2.88
CA LEU A 181 -11.65 -10.11 -2.02
C LEU A 181 -11.36 -9.76 -0.55
N GLU A 182 -10.43 -8.85 -0.30
CA GLU A 182 -10.15 -8.29 1.03
C GLU A 182 -11.42 -7.67 1.62
N GLY A 183 -12.13 -6.84 0.85
CA GLY A 183 -13.39 -6.23 1.27
C GLY A 183 -14.53 -7.22 1.54
N ARG A 184 -14.42 -8.48 1.09
CA ARG A 184 -15.33 -9.60 1.39
C ARG A 184 -14.85 -10.50 2.53
N GLY A 185 -13.69 -10.20 3.12
CA GLY A 185 -13.08 -11.02 4.17
C GLY A 185 -12.34 -12.26 3.67
N GLN A 186 -12.16 -12.42 2.36
CA GLN A 186 -11.38 -13.51 1.74
C GLN A 186 -9.88 -13.21 1.81
N LEU A 187 -9.36 -13.01 3.03
CA LEU A 187 -8.03 -12.43 3.27
C LEU A 187 -6.89 -13.29 2.71
N ARG A 188 -7.04 -14.62 2.73
CA ARG A 188 -6.01 -15.53 2.21
C ARG A 188 -5.87 -15.42 0.69
N GLU A 189 -6.99 -15.44 -0.03
CA GLU A 189 -7.01 -15.32 -1.49
C GLU A 189 -6.53 -13.93 -1.93
N ALA A 190 -6.97 -12.88 -1.23
CA ALA A 190 -6.48 -11.52 -1.45
C ALA A 190 -4.95 -11.42 -1.30
N LYS A 191 -4.39 -12.05 -0.27
CA LYS A 191 -2.94 -12.09 -0.04
C LYS A 191 -2.20 -12.75 -1.21
N GLU A 192 -2.67 -13.92 -1.65
CA GLU A 192 -2.07 -14.64 -2.79
C GLU A 192 -2.07 -13.78 -4.06
N LEU A 193 -3.17 -13.06 -4.34
CA LEU A 193 -3.27 -12.16 -5.50
C LEU A 193 -2.39 -10.91 -5.39
N TYR A 194 -2.28 -10.29 -4.21
CA TYR A 194 -1.34 -9.18 -4.02
C TYR A 194 0.12 -9.63 -4.19
N GLU A 195 0.48 -10.81 -3.68
CA GLU A 195 1.82 -11.39 -3.86
C GLU A 195 2.11 -11.69 -5.34
N GLU A 196 1.13 -12.22 -6.10
CA GLU A 196 1.24 -12.41 -7.54
C GLU A 196 1.42 -11.08 -8.28
N ALA A 197 0.64 -10.04 -7.95
CA ALA A 197 0.74 -8.72 -8.56
C ALA A 197 2.13 -8.09 -8.37
N ILE A 198 2.68 -8.17 -7.15
CA ILE A 198 4.04 -7.69 -6.84
C ILE A 198 5.09 -8.51 -7.60
N GLY A 199 4.89 -9.83 -7.73
CA GLY A 199 5.80 -10.72 -8.46
C GLY A 199 5.86 -10.40 -9.97
N ILE A 200 4.75 -9.97 -10.58
CA ILE A 200 4.71 -9.51 -11.97
C ILE A 200 5.40 -8.15 -12.11
N ARG A 201 5.05 -7.20 -11.24
CA ARG A 201 5.62 -5.85 -11.27
C ARG A 201 5.68 -5.28 -9.86
N PRO A 202 6.89 -5.13 -9.28
CA PRO A 202 7.05 -4.43 -8.01
C PRO A 202 6.54 -3.00 -8.13
N HIS A 203 5.58 -2.64 -7.29
CA HIS A 203 5.02 -1.28 -7.23
C HIS A 203 4.73 -0.90 -5.78
N PRO A 204 5.10 0.31 -5.32
CA PRO A 204 4.91 0.73 -3.93
C PRO A 204 3.46 0.60 -3.45
N GLU A 205 2.48 0.85 -4.32
CA GLU A 205 1.07 0.72 -3.98
C GLU A 205 0.63 -0.72 -3.72
N PHE A 206 1.11 -1.68 -4.52
CA PHE A 206 0.77 -3.10 -4.36
C PHE A 206 1.36 -3.64 -3.06
N VAL A 207 2.61 -3.24 -2.78
CA VAL A 207 3.29 -3.57 -1.53
C VAL A 207 2.53 -2.95 -0.35
N ARG A 208 2.09 -1.69 -0.46
CA ARG A 208 1.29 -1.01 0.58
C ARG A 208 -0.06 -1.70 0.82
N ASN A 209 -0.72 -2.19 -0.22
CA ASN A 209 -1.99 -2.91 -0.07
C ASN A 209 -1.77 -4.26 0.64
N LEU A 210 -0.72 -5.00 0.27
CA LEU A 210 -0.34 -6.23 0.96
C LEU A 210 0.02 -5.97 2.43
N THR A 211 0.78 -4.91 2.72
CA THR A 211 1.19 -4.59 4.11
C THR A 211 -0.01 -4.19 4.97
N CYS A 212 -0.97 -3.44 4.42
CA CYS A 212 -2.26 -3.15 5.07
C CYS A 212 -3.05 -4.42 5.39
N LEU A 213 -3.16 -5.35 4.43
CA LEU A 213 -3.83 -6.63 4.63
C LEU A 213 -3.16 -7.46 5.74
N LEU A 214 -1.82 -7.59 5.69
CA LEU A 214 -1.05 -8.32 6.69
C LEU A 214 -1.19 -7.70 8.08
N ASN A 215 -1.25 -6.36 8.17
CA ASN A 215 -1.54 -5.65 9.42
C ASN A 215 -2.92 -6.03 9.97
N GLY A 216 -3.96 -6.00 9.14
CA GLY A 216 -5.31 -6.41 9.54
C GLY A 216 -5.37 -7.86 10.01
N MET A 217 -4.74 -8.78 9.28
CA MET A 217 -4.64 -10.19 9.67
C MET A 217 -3.88 -10.39 10.99
N SER A 218 -2.80 -9.64 11.21
CA SER A 218 -2.02 -9.65 12.45
C SER A 218 -2.86 -9.20 13.65
N LEU A 219 -3.65 -8.13 13.52
CA LEU A 219 -4.57 -7.68 14.56
C LEU A 219 -5.66 -8.72 14.86
N LEU A 220 -6.24 -9.35 13.82
CA LEU A 220 -7.24 -10.41 13.99
C LEU A 220 -6.67 -11.62 14.73
N GLN A 221 -5.44 -12.03 14.42
CA GLN A 221 -4.77 -13.14 15.12
C GLN A 221 -4.45 -12.77 16.56
N SER A 222 -3.95 -11.56 16.80
CA SER A 222 -3.71 -11.06 18.15
C SER A 222 -4.99 -11.05 19.00
N ALA A 223 -6.12 -10.63 18.43
CA ALA A 223 -7.41 -10.63 19.13
C ALA A 223 -7.90 -12.04 19.50
N LYS A 224 -7.45 -13.08 18.76
CA LYS A 224 -7.69 -14.49 19.07
C LYS A 224 -6.68 -15.08 20.06
N GLY A 225 -5.68 -14.31 20.48
CA GLY A 225 -4.56 -14.79 21.31
C GLY A 225 -3.48 -15.53 20.52
N GLU A 226 -3.55 -15.55 19.18
CA GLU A 226 -2.57 -16.20 18.28
C GLU A 226 -1.35 -15.27 18.02
N TYR A 227 -0.68 -14.85 19.10
CA TYR A 227 0.36 -13.82 19.04
C TYR A 227 1.57 -14.19 18.16
N GLU A 228 2.00 -15.45 18.15
CA GLU A 228 3.14 -15.88 17.31
C GLU A 228 2.82 -15.79 15.81
N SER A 229 1.60 -16.16 15.42
CA SER A 229 1.12 -15.97 14.05
C SER A 229 1.08 -14.48 13.69
N ALA A 230 0.59 -13.65 14.61
CA ALA A 230 0.52 -12.20 14.43
C ALA A 230 1.91 -11.57 14.25
N LEU A 231 2.91 -12.03 15.03
CA LEU A 231 4.31 -11.62 14.93
C LEU A 231 4.92 -12.02 13.59
N LEU A 232 4.64 -13.23 13.09
CA LEU A 232 5.14 -13.68 11.78
C LEU A 232 4.62 -12.78 10.65
N LEU A 233 3.32 -12.48 10.65
CA LEU A 233 2.71 -11.59 9.65
C LEU A 233 3.33 -10.20 9.71
N ARG A 234 3.55 -9.68 10.92
CA ARG A 234 4.12 -8.35 11.11
C ARG A 234 5.59 -8.28 10.70
N ARG A 235 6.39 -9.31 10.95
CA ARG A 235 7.77 -9.42 10.45
C ARG A 235 7.82 -9.42 8.92
N LYS A 236 6.91 -10.17 8.27
CA LYS A 236 6.79 -10.16 6.81
C LYS A 236 6.43 -8.77 6.27
N CYS A 237 5.51 -8.08 6.94
CA CYS A 237 5.13 -6.69 6.61
C CYS A 237 6.33 -5.74 6.68
N LEU A 238 7.08 -5.76 7.78
CA LEU A 238 8.26 -4.92 7.97
C LEU A 238 9.36 -5.20 6.93
N ASP A 239 9.61 -6.47 6.61
CA ASP A 239 10.59 -6.87 5.59
C ASP A 239 10.20 -6.35 4.19
N LEU A 240 8.92 -6.45 3.82
CA LEU A 240 8.40 -5.87 2.58
C LEU A 240 8.56 -4.35 2.54
N GLU A 241 8.20 -3.65 3.62
CA GLU A 241 8.31 -2.19 3.69
C GLU A 241 9.77 -1.73 3.55
N ARG A 242 10.70 -2.38 4.27
CA ARG A 242 12.15 -2.08 4.18
C ARG A 242 12.68 -2.29 2.76
N ARG A 243 12.37 -3.42 2.13
CA ARG A 243 12.85 -3.74 0.77
C ARG A 243 12.37 -2.75 -0.29
N HIS A 244 11.20 -2.16 -0.09
CA HIS A 244 10.58 -1.24 -1.04
C HIS A 244 10.64 0.23 -0.62
N GLY A 245 11.39 0.56 0.44
CA GLY A 245 11.55 1.94 0.92
C GLY A 245 10.25 2.59 1.40
N LEU A 246 9.31 1.80 1.92
CA LEU A 246 8.06 2.29 2.49
C LEU A 246 8.26 2.69 3.97
N PRO A 247 7.41 3.59 4.51
CA PRO A 247 7.49 3.95 5.93
C PRO A 247 7.27 2.73 6.85
N VAL A 248 8.25 2.45 7.72
CA VAL A 248 8.25 1.26 8.59
C VAL A 248 7.75 1.53 10.01
N GLY A 249 7.64 2.80 10.40
CA GLY A 249 7.39 3.17 11.81
C GLY A 249 6.10 2.61 12.41
N ALA A 250 5.04 2.42 11.62
CA ALA A 250 3.80 1.81 12.12
C ALA A 250 3.97 0.30 12.37
N SER A 251 4.66 -0.40 11.47
CA SER A 251 4.94 -1.84 11.60
C SER A 251 5.88 -2.13 12.78
N LEU A 252 6.92 -1.31 12.96
CA LEU A 252 7.82 -1.38 14.12
C LEU A 252 7.07 -1.18 15.43
N ASN A 253 6.24 -0.12 15.53
CA ASN A 253 5.47 0.13 16.75
C ASN A 253 4.55 -1.05 17.07
N ASN A 254 3.85 -1.59 16.07
CA ASN A 254 2.95 -2.72 16.28
C ASN A 254 3.67 -4.03 16.60
N LEU A 255 4.89 -4.27 16.11
CA LEU A 255 5.73 -5.38 16.62
C LEU A 255 6.00 -5.22 18.10
N GLY A 256 6.40 -4.02 18.53
CA GLY A 256 6.64 -3.71 19.93
C GLY A 256 5.41 -3.97 20.79
N LEU A 257 4.24 -3.49 20.37
CA LEU A 257 2.97 -3.74 21.09
C LEU A 257 2.60 -5.23 21.16
N LEU A 258 2.86 -6.02 20.11
CA LEU A 258 2.60 -7.46 20.11
C LEU A 258 3.51 -8.20 21.10
N PHE A 259 4.80 -7.86 21.16
CA PHE A 259 5.71 -8.41 22.17
C PHE A 259 5.29 -8.01 23.59
N ALA A 260 4.91 -6.75 23.78
CA ALA A 260 4.42 -6.24 25.06
C ALA A 260 3.15 -6.96 25.53
N ALA A 261 2.22 -7.27 24.62
CA ALA A 261 1.01 -8.03 24.94
C ALA A 261 1.30 -9.46 25.43
N GLN A 262 2.45 -10.03 25.07
CA GLN A 262 2.95 -11.30 25.59
C GLN A 262 3.82 -11.14 26.86
N GLY A 263 3.97 -9.92 27.39
CA GLY A 263 4.87 -9.62 28.53
C GLY A 263 6.36 -9.62 28.18
N ARG A 264 6.72 -9.69 26.89
CA ARG A 264 8.10 -9.74 26.39
C ARG A 264 8.63 -8.32 26.17
N PHE A 265 8.71 -7.53 27.24
CA PHE A 265 9.00 -6.09 27.15
C PHE A 265 10.42 -5.81 26.64
N GLU A 266 11.41 -6.64 26.98
CA GLU A 266 12.79 -6.53 26.50
C GLU A 266 12.89 -6.65 24.98
N GLU A 267 12.08 -7.53 24.39
CA GLU A 267 12.00 -7.69 22.95
C GLU A 267 11.19 -6.58 22.28
N ALA A 268 10.22 -5.99 22.98
CA ALA A 268 9.40 -4.89 22.47
C ALA A 268 10.19 -3.57 22.31
N ILE A 269 11.00 -3.21 23.32
CA ILE A 269 11.73 -1.94 23.40
C ILE A 269 12.56 -1.61 22.14
N PRO A 270 13.38 -2.50 21.56
CA PRO A 270 14.16 -2.16 20.37
C PRO A 270 13.28 -1.76 19.19
N PHE A 271 12.14 -2.42 18.98
CA PHE A 271 11.20 -2.06 17.91
C PHE A 271 10.53 -0.71 18.18
N CYS A 272 10.13 -0.41 19.41
CA CYS A 272 9.54 0.89 19.75
C CYS A 272 10.56 2.03 19.64
N ARG A 273 11.83 1.81 20.03
CA ARG A 273 12.92 2.77 19.84
C ARG A 273 13.21 3.04 18.36
N GLU A 274 13.25 1.99 17.54
CA GLU A 274 13.40 2.15 16.08
C GLU A 274 12.20 2.91 15.50
N ALA A 275 10.97 2.58 15.92
CA ALA A 275 9.77 3.32 15.52
C ALA A 275 9.81 4.81 15.92
N MET A 276 10.35 5.13 17.10
CA MET A 276 10.57 6.51 17.53
C MET A 276 11.57 7.23 16.61
N ALA A 277 12.68 6.59 16.27
CA ALA A 277 13.70 7.19 15.40
C ALA A 277 13.16 7.52 13.99
N GLU A 278 12.25 6.68 13.47
CA GLU A 278 11.58 6.89 12.18
C GLU A 278 10.65 8.11 12.16
N ASN A 279 10.04 8.46 13.29
CA ASN A 279 9.27 9.70 13.42
C ASN A 279 9.37 10.26 14.86
N PRO A 280 10.43 11.05 15.13
CA PRO A 280 10.70 11.56 16.48
C PRO A 280 9.64 12.53 17.01
N LYS A 281 8.76 13.05 16.15
CA LYS A 281 7.68 13.98 16.52
C LYS A 281 6.42 13.27 17.00
N MET A 282 6.35 11.95 16.89
CA MET A 282 5.18 11.17 17.27
C MET A 282 5.24 10.85 18.77
N GLU A 283 4.65 11.73 19.60
CA GLU A 283 4.67 11.59 21.07
C GLU A 283 4.17 10.23 21.55
N SER A 284 3.13 9.65 20.92
CA SER A 284 2.59 8.34 21.31
C SER A 284 3.61 7.18 21.24
N ARG A 285 4.65 7.27 20.38
CA ARG A 285 5.72 6.27 20.32
C ARG A 285 6.72 6.42 21.47
N ILE A 286 6.95 7.66 21.90
CA ILE A 286 7.75 7.98 23.09
C ILE A 286 7.04 7.42 24.32
N GLU A 287 5.73 7.69 24.43
CA GLU A 287 4.91 7.22 25.54
C GLU A 287 4.88 5.69 25.62
N THR A 288 4.70 5.02 24.49
CA THR A 288 4.73 3.56 24.42
C THR A 288 6.08 3.02 24.92
N THR A 289 7.20 3.57 24.45
CA THR A 289 8.53 3.12 24.87
C THR A 289 8.80 3.38 26.35
N ALA A 290 8.41 4.55 26.86
CA ALA A 290 8.55 4.90 28.27
C ALA A 290 7.74 3.97 29.17
N SER A 291 6.50 3.67 28.80
CA SER A 291 5.64 2.72 29.54
C SER A 291 6.25 1.30 29.58
N LEU A 292 6.81 0.82 28.46
CA LEU A 292 7.49 -0.49 28.42
C LEU A 292 8.73 -0.53 29.32
N LEU A 293 9.51 0.55 29.37
CA LEU A 293 10.67 0.66 30.26
C LEU A 293 10.26 0.60 31.73
N LEU A 294 9.13 1.20 32.10
CA LEU A 294 8.60 1.13 33.45
C LEU A 294 8.16 -0.27 33.87
N HIS A 295 7.55 -1.03 32.96
CA HIS A 295 7.24 -2.43 33.22
C HIS A 295 8.48 -3.27 33.53
N LEU A 296 9.67 -2.84 33.07
CA LEU A 296 10.96 -3.45 33.40
C LEU A 296 11.67 -2.83 34.60
N GLY A 297 11.04 -1.89 35.31
CA GLY A 297 11.68 -1.16 36.42
C GLY A 297 12.76 -0.16 35.98
N ARG A 298 12.87 0.14 34.68
CA ARG A 298 13.88 1.05 34.11
C ARG A 298 13.39 2.49 34.15
N ALA A 299 13.01 2.98 35.33
CA ALA A 299 12.32 4.25 35.51
C ALA A 299 13.14 5.48 35.10
N LYS A 300 14.47 5.45 35.29
CA LYS A 300 15.38 6.51 34.82
C LYS A 300 15.34 6.67 33.30
N GLU A 301 15.46 5.58 32.56
CA GLU A 301 15.41 5.63 31.09
C GLU A 301 14.03 6.06 30.57
N ALA A 302 12.95 5.67 31.25
CA ALA A 302 11.61 6.12 30.89
C ALA A 302 11.45 7.64 31.09
N PHE A 303 12.00 8.17 32.18
CA PHE A 303 11.99 9.61 32.46
C PHE A 303 12.87 10.39 31.49
N ASP A 304 14.07 9.90 31.16
CA ASP A 304 14.96 10.56 30.19
C ASP A 304 14.28 10.69 28.81
N LEU A 305 13.44 9.73 28.43
CA LEU A 305 12.64 9.80 27.21
C LEU A 305 11.47 10.78 27.31
N ARG A 306 10.78 10.82 28.45
CA ARG A 306 9.63 11.72 28.67
C ARG A 306 9.49 12.06 30.16
N PRO A 307 10.10 13.19 30.60
CA PRO A 307 10.12 13.58 32.01
C PRO A 307 8.73 13.74 32.63
N SER A 308 7.75 14.19 31.84
CA SER A 308 6.39 14.47 32.28
C SER A 308 5.50 13.23 32.45
N LEU A 309 5.87 12.07 31.90
CA LEU A 309 4.91 10.97 31.77
C LEU A 309 4.73 10.20 33.09
N HIS A 310 5.80 10.03 33.88
CA HIS A 310 5.78 9.15 35.05
C HIS A 310 6.71 9.60 36.20
N PRO A 311 6.50 10.80 36.75
CA PRO A 311 7.29 11.29 37.89
C PRO A 311 7.16 10.41 39.14
N GLU A 312 6.02 9.73 39.35
CA GLU A 312 5.85 8.85 40.50
C GLU A 312 6.78 7.64 40.46
N ALA A 313 6.88 6.99 39.31
CA ALA A 313 7.69 5.78 39.17
C ALA A 313 9.18 6.09 39.26
N LEU A 314 9.64 7.22 38.70
CA LEU A 314 11.03 7.66 38.87
C LEU A 314 11.33 8.03 40.33
N GLY A 315 10.48 8.83 40.96
CA GLY A 315 10.67 9.23 42.35
C GLY A 315 10.72 8.03 43.29
N ALA A 316 9.89 7.01 43.05
CA ALA A 316 9.92 5.75 43.80
C ALA A 316 11.23 4.97 43.56
N ALA A 317 11.66 4.82 42.31
CA ALA A 317 12.90 4.11 41.98
C ALA A 317 14.14 4.79 42.58
N LEU A 318 14.23 6.12 42.53
CA LEU A 318 15.33 6.88 43.15
C LEU A 318 15.33 6.73 44.68
N ALA A 319 14.13 6.71 45.30
CA ALA A 319 14.01 6.49 46.73
C ALA A 319 14.45 5.08 47.15
N GLU A 320 14.17 4.06 46.33
CA GLU A 320 14.63 2.68 46.57
C GLU A 320 16.16 2.56 46.47
N GLU A 321 16.80 3.32 45.59
CA GLU A 321 18.26 3.44 45.51
C GLU A 321 18.86 4.29 46.64
N GLY A 322 18.04 4.94 47.47
CA GLY A 322 18.44 5.79 48.59
C GLY A 322 18.75 7.25 48.20
N ASP A 323 18.47 7.66 46.96
CA ASP A 323 18.72 9.01 46.44
C ASP A 323 17.53 9.94 46.74
N TYR A 324 17.23 10.12 48.04
CA TYR A 324 16.03 10.79 48.53
C TYR A 324 15.90 12.26 48.10
N GLU A 325 17.01 12.99 47.95
CA GLU A 325 16.98 14.39 47.48
C GLU A 325 16.47 14.49 46.04
N LYS A 326 17.03 13.69 45.12
CA LYS A 326 16.59 13.68 43.73
C LYS A 326 15.15 13.19 43.60
N ALA A 327 14.75 12.19 44.39
CA ALA A 327 13.36 11.75 44.44
C ALA A 327 12.43 12.91 44.84
N ALA A 328 12.81 13.71 45.85
CA ALA A 328 12.04 14.87 46.29
C ALA A 328 11.96 15.94 45.18
N ASP A 329 13.06 16.23 44.49
CA ASP A 329 13.09 17.18 43.38
C ASP A 329 12.17 16.75 42.22
N VAL A 330 12.16 15.47 41.87
CA VAL A 330 11.27 14.92 40.83
C VAL A 330 9.80 15.15 41.21
N TYR A 331 9.40 14.78 42.43
CA TYR A 331 8.03 15.00 42.88
C TYR A 331 7.65 16.49 42.97
N THR A 332 8.57 17.33 43.46
CA THR A 332 8.32 18.76 43.64
C THR A 332 8.17 19.47 42.30
N ASN A 333 8.97 19.11 41.30
CA ASN A 333 8.84 19.64 39.94
C ASN A 333 7.54 19.17 39.29
N ALA A 334 7.18 17.88 39.42
CA ALA A 334 5.93 17.36 38.88
C ALA A 334 4.70 18.04 39.51
N LEU A 335 4.74 18.33 40.82
CA LEU A 335 3.70 19.05 41.53
C LEU A 335 3.51 20.50 41.05
N ARG A 336 4.57 21.14 40.56
CA ARG A 336 4.48 22.50 39.96
C ARG A 336 3.73 22.48 38.64
N GLU A 337 3.88 21.42 37.85
CA GLU A 337 3.17 21.27 36.57
C GLU A 337 1.72 20.84 36.78
N ASN A 338 1.48 19.89 37.68
CA ASN A 338 0.16 19.36 37.98
C ASN A 338 0.05 18.97 39.45
N GLU A 339 -0.62 19.80 40.25
CA GLU A 339 -0.89 19.51 41.66
C GLU A 339 -1.89 18.34 41.76
N SER A 340 -1.37 17.12 42.00
CA SER A 340 -2.18 15.91 42.10
C SER A 340 -2.14 15.30 43.51
N PRO A 341 -3.27 14.79 44.04
CA PRO A 341 -3.27 14.09 45.32
C PRO A 341 -2.33 12.89 45.38
N ARG A 342 -2.05 12.26 44.22
CA ARG A 342 -1.16 11.11 44.13
C ARG A 342 0.30 11.54 44.30
N LEU A 343 0.71 12.62 43.65
CA LEU A 343 2.07 13.18 43.76
C LEU A 343 2.36 13.73 45.16
N LEU A 344 1.39 14.45 45.74
CA LEU A 344 1.49 14.95 47.12
C LEU A 344 1.65 13.79 48.10
N HIS A 345 0.88 12.71 47.92
CA HIS A 345 1.01 11.52 48.74
C HIS A 345 2.35 10.82 48.56
N ALA A 346 2.85 10.69 47.33
CA ALA A 346 4.14 10.06 47.05
C ALA A 346 5.31 10.83 47.68
N LEU A 347 5.32 12.17 47.60
CA LEU A 347 6.31 13.00 48.27
C LEU A 347 6.20 12.92 49.80
N ALA A 348 4.97 12.87 50.35
CA ALA A 348 4.78 12.68 51.78
C ALA A 348 5.35 11.33 52.26
N LEU A 349 5.12 10.25 51.51
CA LEU A 349 5.70 8.94 51.84
C LEU A 349 7.23 8.95 51.81
N LEU A 350 7.82 9.70 50.88
CA LEU A 350 9.26 9.92 50.83
C LEU A 350 9.78 10.59 52.11
N PHE A 351 9.15 11.69 52.53
CA PHE A 351 9.53 12.40 53.76
C PHE A 351 9.34 11.55 55.01
N ARG A 352 8.26 10.75 55.09
CA ARG A 352 8.08 9.78 56.19
C ARG A 352 9.19 8.74 56.23
N ARG A 353 9.60 8.20 55.07
CA ARG A 353 10.73 7.25 54.98
C ARG A 353 12.05 7.89 55.42
N ALA A 354 12.23 9.19 55.19
CA ALA A 354 13.37 9.97 55.65
C ALA A 354 13.26 10.44 57.12
N GLY A 355 12.20 10.08 57.86
CA GLY A 355 11.97 10.49 59.25
C GLY A 355 11.51 11.94 59.41
N ARG A 356 11.12 12.62 58.33
CA ARG A 356 10.67 14.01 58.29
C ARG A 356 9.14 14.10 58.32
N ASP A 357 8.53 13.62 59.40
CA ASP A 357 7.07 13.56 59.52
C ASP A 357 6.41 14.95 59.52
N ASP A 358 7.11 15.98 60.00
CA ASP A 358 6.62 17.37 60.02
C ASP A 358 6.44 17.94 58.60
N ASP A 359 7.30 17.53 57.65
CA ASP A 359 7.18 17.91 56.23
C ASP A 359 6.14 17.07 55.49
N ALA A 360 5.89 15.84 55.94
CA ALA A 360 4.93 14.93 55.32
C ALA A 360 3.46 15.28 55.62
N ARG A 361 3.17 15.73 56.85
CA ARG A 361 1.81 16.06 57.31
C ARG A 361 1.09 17.09 56.41
N PRO A 362 1.66 18.27 56.09
CA PRO A 362 0.96 19.28 55.28
C PRO A 362 0.66 18.78 53.86
N LEU A 363 1.52 17.93 53.29
CA LEU A 363 1.30 17.33 51.97
C LEU A 363 0.11 16.35 51.96
N LEU A 364 -0.04 15.55 53.02
CA LEU A 364 -1.18 14.64 53.16
C LEU A 364 -2.49 15.38 53.38
N GLU A 365 -2.47 16.45 54.18
CA GLU A 365 -3.61 17.33 54.40
C GLU A 365 -4.05 17.97 53.08
N ARG A 366 -3.11 18.53 52.33
CA ARG A 366 -3.38 19.09 50.99
C ARG A 366 -3.95 18.06 50.02
N ALA A 367 -3.39 16.84 50.01
CA ALA A 367 -3.91 15.76 49.17
C ALA A 367 -5.36 15.37 49.53
N LEU A 368 -5.72 15.40 50.82
CA LEU A 368 -7.08 15.14 51.29
C LEU A 368 -8.05 16.28 50.95
N GLU A 369 -7.62 17.53 51.06
CA GLU A 369 -8.42 18.69 50.65
C GLU A 369 -8.81 18.63 49.18
N ILE A 370 -7.85 18.33 48.30
CA ILE A 370 -8.10 18.20 46.86
C ILE A 370 -9.07 17.04 46.59
N LYS A 371 -8.91 15.89 47.26
CA LYS A 371 -9.85 14.75 47.12
C LYS A 371 -11.25 15.02 47.66
N ARG A 372 -11.39 15.88 48.67
CA ARG A 372 -12.67 16.24 49.29
C ARG A 372 -13.39 17.38 48.58
N SER A 373 -12.73 18.05 47.65
CA SER A 373 -13.33 19.14 46.87
C SER A 373 -14.38 18.57 45.90
N PRO A 374 -15.65 19.00 45.96
CA PRO A 374 -16.70 18.50 45.08
C PRO A 374 -16.39 18.87 43.62
N ILE A 375 -16.65 17.93 42.69
CA ILE A 375 -16.59 18.21 41.25
C ILE A 375 -17.62 19.30 40.96
N VAL A 376 -17.15 20.51 40.66
CA VAL A 376 -18.00 21.58 40.15
C VAL A 376 -18.32 21.21 38.70
N THR A 377 -19.48 20.58 38.48
CA THR A 377 -20.06 20.54 37.13
C THR A 377 -20.42 21.97 36.73
N PRO A 378 -20.03 22.47 35.55
CA PRO A 378 -20.45 23.78 35.10
C PRO A 378 -21.97 23.80 35.03
N ASP A 379 -22.61 24.68 35.80
CA ASP A 379 -24.05 24.87 35.77
C ASP A 379 -24.51 25.17 34.34
N HIS A 380 -25.25 24.24 33.74
CA HIS A 380 -26.13 24.56 32.62
C HIS A 380 -27.26 25.42 33.19
N THR A 381 -27.10 26.74 33.18
CA THR A 381 -28.24 27.65 33.31
C THR A 381 -29.17 27.41 32.11
N PRO A 382 -30.43 26.97 32.31
CA PRO A 382 -31.39 26.93 31.23
C PRO A 382 -31.75 28.36 30.88
N SER A 383 -31.45 28.79 29.66
CA SER A 383 -31.95 30.04 29.10
C SER A 383 -33.49 30.01 29.14
N LYS A 384 -34.07 30.96 29.89
CA LYS A 384 -35.52 31.23 29.91
C LYS A 384 -36.02 31.74 28.56
#